data_AF-A0A966FMZ2-F1
#
_entry.id   AF-A0A966FMZ2-F1
#
_cell.length_a   1.000
_cell.length_b   1.000
_cell.length_c   1.000
_cell.angle_alpha   90.00
_cell.angle_beta   90.00
_cell.angle_gamma   90.00
#
_symmetry.space_group_name_H-M   'P 1'
#
loop_
_entity.id
_entity.type
_entity.pdbx_description
1 polymer ?
#
loop_
_entity_poly.entity_id
_entity_poly.type
_entity_poly.pdbx_seq_one_letter_code
_entity_poly.pdbx_strand_id
1 'polypeptide(L)'
;MATYNKRGYKPKNKEEKLHDIETGSTTAEVFNTLDESASKTEAFVEKNQKFIFIIIGIVAAVVLGYLGYSEFIAKPKQANAMNDMFQAQKYFDQAVNSVEKDSLFNLALNGGEGKFGMLDIIDEYSGTPAANLANYYAGTSYLKLKDYKNAVTYLSAFSSDDEILAPLAKGNIG
;
A
#
# COMPACT_ATOMS: atom_id res chain seq x y z
N MET A 1 -58.04 56.17 45.49
CA MET A 1 -57.42 55.16 46.39
C MET A 1 -57.21 53.89 45.57
N ALA A 2 -55.98 53.60 45.14
CA ALA A 2 -55.68 52.45 44.29
C ALA A 2 -55.27 51.26 45.17
N THR A 3 -56.03 50.15 45.12
CA THR A 3 -55.71 48.91 45.83
C THR A 3 -54.73 48.08 45.00
N TYR A 4 -53.55 47.83 45.54
CA TYR A 4 -52.51 47.02 44.91
C TYR A 4 -52.80 45.54 45.18
N ASN A 5 -53.27 44.80 44.17
CA ASN A 5 -53.47 43.35 44.28
C ASN A 5 -52.15 42.64 43.98
N LYS A 6 -51.39 42.31 45.04
CA LYS A 6 -50.19 41.45 44.94
C LYS A 6 -50.65 40.02 44.61
N ARG A 7 -50.52 39.60 43.35
CA ARG A 7 -50.64 38.18 42.97
C ARG A 7 -49.57 37.39 43.72
N GLY A 8 -49.98 36.53 44.64
CA GLY A 8 -49.09 35.71 45.45
C GLY A 8 -48.25 34.79 44.56
N TYR A 9 -46.93 34.91 44.68
CA TYR A 9 -45.97 33.99 44.10
C TYR A 9 -46.12 32.64 44.80
N LYS A 10 -46.64 31.61 44.11
CA LYS A 10 -46.57 30.24 44.62
C LYS A 10 -45.11 29.77 44.49
N PRO A 11 -44.46 29.31 45.58
CA PRO A 11 -43.11 28.78 45.50
C PRO A 11 -43.12 27.49 44.67
N LYS A 12 -42.29 27.43 43.62
CA LYS A 12 -42.07 26.23 42.80
C LYS A 12 -41.74 25.02 43.69
N ASN A 13 -42.34 23.87 43.39
CA ASN A 13 -42.10 22.65 44.16
C ASN A 13 -40.66 22.13 43.91
N LYS A 14 -40.16 21.25 44.78
CA LYS A 14 -38.78 20.72 44.68
C LYS A 14 -38.50 20.08 43.32
N GLU A 15 -39.47 19.36 42.77
CA GLU A 15 -39.37 18.70 41.46
C GLU A 15 -39.28 19.72 40.31
N GLU A 16 -40.10 20.78 40.33
CA GLU A 16 -40.01 21.86 39.32
C GLU A 16 -38.67 22.61 39.38
N LYS A 17 -38.10 22.79 40.58
CA LYS A 17 -36.77 23.42 40.73
C LYS A 17 -35.64 22.52 40.23
N LEU A 18 -35.74 21.21 40.44
CA LEU A 18 -34.78 20.23 39.94
C LEU A 18 -34.81 20.16 38.40
N HIS A 19 -36.02 20.11 37.84
CA HIS A 19 -36.23 20.08 36.40
C HIS A 19 -35.70 21.37 35.73
N ASP A 20 -35.95 22.55 36.30
CA ASP A 20 -35.40 23.82 35.82
C ASP A 20 -33.85 23.87 35.90
N ILE A 21 -33.24 23.24 36.90
CA ILE A 21 -31.77 23.15 37.02
C ILE A 21 -31.19 22.18 35.98
N GLU A 22 -31.87 21.07 35.67
CA GLU A 22 -31.46 20.14 34.61
C GLU A 22 -31.61 20.76 33.20
N THR A 23 -32.71 21.46 32.91
CA THR A 23 -32.92 22.11 31.61
C THR A 23 -32.23 23.47 31.45
N GLY A 24 -31.86 24.14 32.55
CA GLY A 24 -31.23 25.47 32.53
C GLY A 24 -29.72 25.47 32.80
N SER A 25 -29.15 24.34 33.25
CA SER A 25 -27.71 24.19 33.48
C SER A 25 -27.03 23.67 32.23
N THR A 26 -26.18 24.52 31.63
CA THR A 26 -25.35 24.15 30.47
C THR A 26 -24.49 22.91 30.74
N THR A 27 -24.06 22.70 31.99
CA THR A 27 -23.32 21.50 32.38
C THR A 27 -24.20 20.24 32.33
N ALA A 28 -25.45 20.32 32.79
CA ALA A 28 -26.38 19.19 32.78
C ALA A 28 -26.83 18.82 31.36
N GLU A 29 -27.04 19.81 30.49
CA GLU A 29 -27.32 19.61 29.07
C GLU A 29 -26.16 18.90 28.35
N VAL A 30 -24.91 19.29 28.65
CA VAL A 30 -23.72 18.60 28.12
C VAL A 30 -23.62 17.17 28.63
N PHE A 31 -23.88 16.90 29.92
CA PHE A 31 -23.88 15.52 30.44
C PHE A 31 -24.99 14.66 29.84
N ASN A 32 -26.21 15.19 29.72
CA ASN A 32 -27.34 14.47 29.12
C ASN A 32 -27.10 14.18 27.63
N THR A 33 -26.51 15.12 26.88
CA THR A 33 -26.17 14.88 25.48
C THR A 33 -25.04 13.86 25.32
N LEU A 34 -24.06 13.85 26.22
CA LEU A 34 -23.02 12.82 26.26
C LEU A 34 -23.61 11.44 26.58
N ASP A 35 -24.44 11.33 27.62
CA ASP A 35 -25.11 10.07 27.98
C ASP A 35 -26.06 9.56 26.90
N GLU A 36 -26.83 10.46 26.27
CA GLU A 36 -27.73 10.09 25.18
C GLU A 36 -26.95 9.64 23.94
N SER A 37 -25.83 10.29 23.62
CA SER A 37 -24.97 9.90 22.49
C SER A 37 -24.22 8.58 22.74
N ALA A 38 -23.75 8.36 23.98
CA ALA A 38 -23.15 7.11 24.41
C ALA A 38 -24.17 5.98 24.35
N SER A 39 -25.37 6.17 24.91
CA SER A 39 -26.46 5.19 24.89
C SER A 39 -26.91 4.84 23.46
N LYS A 40 -26.99 5.82 22.56
CA LYS A 40 -27.27 5.57 21.13
C LYS A 40 -26.18 4.74 20.45
N THR A 41 -24.91 4.96 20.80
CA THR A 41 -23.77 4.21 20.26
C THR A 41 -23.74 2.79 20.80
N GLU A 42 -23.99 2.60 22.10
CA GLU A 42 -24.12 1.28 22.73
C GLU A 42 -25.27 0.47 22.13
N ALA A 43 -26.46 1.07 22.00
CA ALA A 43 -27.62 0.42 21.40
C ALA A 43 -27.38 0.05 19.92
N PHE A 44 -26.66 0.90 19.18
CA PHE A 44 -26.27 0.59 17.80
C PHE A 44 -25.28 -0.58 17.73
N VAL A 45 -24.26 -0.59 18.60
CA VAL A 45 -23.26 -1.66 18.64
C VAL A 45 -23.90 -2.97 19.09
N GLU A 46 -24.74 -2.97 20.11
CA GLU A 46 -25.46 -4.17 20.57
C GLU A 46 -26.34 -4.73 19.45
N LYS A 47 -27.09 -3.87 18.75
CA LYS A 47 -27.96 -4.28 17.64
C LYS A 47 -27.18 -4.85 16.44
N ASN A 48 -25.99 -4.33 16.15
CA ASN A 48 -25.19 -4.69 14.98
C ASN A 48 -23.95 -5.53 15.33
N GLN A 49 -23.82 -6.01 16.56
CA GLN A 49 -22.60 -6.62 17.09
C GLN A 49 -22.10 -7.77 16.19
N LYS A 50 -23.01 -8.65 15.77
CA LYS A 50 -22.68 -9.78 14.87
C LYS A 50 -22.15 -9.30 13.53
N PHE A 51 -22.76 -8.27 12.95
CA PHE A 51 -22.35 -7.72 11.66
C PHE A 51 -20.98 -7.04 11.75
N ILE A 52 -20.73 -6.29 12.83
CA ILE A 52 -19.43 -5.67 13.12
C ILE A 52 -18.33 -6.74 13.23
N PHE A 53 -18.57 -7.82 13.99
CA PHE A 53 -17.59 -8.91 14.11
C PHE A 53 -17.33 -9.63 12.79
N ILE A 54 -18.36 -9.83 11.96
CA ILE A 54 -18.20 -10.42 10.61
C ILE A 54 -17.32 -9.53 9.74
N ILE A 55 -17.58 -8.21 9.71
CA ILE A 55 -16.77 -7.27 8.93
C ILE A 55 -15.32 -7.29 9.40
N ILE A 56 -15.09 -7.18 10.72
CA ILE A 56 -13.74 -7.21 11.29
C ILE A 56 -13.05 -8.54 10.95
N GLY A 57 -13.76 -9.66 11.03
CA GLY A 57 -13.25 -10.97 10.67
C GLY A 57 -12.83 -11.06 9.20
N ILE A 58 -13.63 -10.52 8.28
CA ILE A 58 -13.32 -10.46 6.85
C ILE A 58 -12.08 -9.58 6.61
N VAL A 59 -12.04 -8.39 7.18
CA VAL A 59 -10.88 -7.48 7.05
C VAL A 59 -9.62 -8.15 7.57
N ALA A 60 -9.68 -8.78 8.75
CA ALA A 60 -8.56 -9.52 9.32
C ALA A 60 -8.11 -10.68 8.41
N ALA A 61 -9.06 -11.44 7.85
CA ALA A 61 -8.76 -12.53 6.92
C ALA A 61 -8.08 -12.03 5.64
N VAL A 62 -8.52 -10.91 5.07
CA VAL A 62 -7.90 -10.29 3.89
C VAL A 62 -6.47 -9.82 4.21
N VAL A 63 -6.27 -9.14 5.33
CA VAL A 63 -4.94 -8.66 5.74
C VAL A 63 -3.99 -9.83 6.00
N LEU A 64 -4.44 -10.87 6.73
CA LEU A 64 -3.63 -12.06 6.98
C LEU A 64 -3.35 -12.85 5.70
N GLY A 65 -4.31 -12.94 4.79
CA GLY A 65 -4.11 -13.56 3.47
C GLY A 65 -3.05 -12.82 2.66
N TYR A 66 -3.10 -11.48 2.63
CA TYR A 66 -2.10 -10.65 1.96
C TYR A 66 -0.72 -10.79 2.58
N LEU A 67 -0.61 -10.69 3.92
CA LEU A 67 0.66 -10.85 4.63
C LEU A 67 1.24 -12.26 4.45
N GLY A 68 0.40 -13.28 4.51
CA GLY A 68 0.80 -14.67 4.28
C GLY A 68 1.35 -14.88 2.87
N TYR A 69 0.66 -14.36 1.84
CA TYR A 69 1.16 -14.42 0.47
C TYR A 69 2.48 -13.65 0.30
N SER A 70 2.56 -12.44 0.86
CA SER A 70 3.75 -11.58 0.76
C SER A 70 4.97 -12.23 1.41
N GLU A 71 4.82 -12.75 2.64
CA GLU A 71 5.95 -13.31 3.40
C GLU A 71 6.38 -14.69 2.91
N PHE A 72 5.43 -15.59 2.64
CA PHE A 72 5.75 -17.00 2.37
C PHE A 72 5.90 -17.33 0.88
N ILE A 73 5.43 -16.47 -0.02
CA ILE A 73 5.48 -16.73 -1.47
C ILE A 73 6.24 -15.63 -2.20
N ALA A 74 5.80 -14.37 -2.08
CA ALA A 74 6.37 -13.28 -2.87
C ALA A 74 7.84 -13.00 -2.49
N LYS A 75 8.13 -12.84 -1.20
CA LYS A 75 9.51 -12.60 -0.71
C LYS A 75 10.50 -13.71 -1.08
N PRO A 76 10.25 -15.01 -0.81
CA PRO A 76 11.20 -16.05 -1.19
C PRO A 76 11.35 -16.16 -2.71
N LYS A 77 10.27 -15.99 -3.48
CA LYS A 77 10.34 -15.94 -4.95
C LYS A 77 11.25 -14.81 -5.42
N GLN A 78 11.12 -13.62 -4.85
CA GLN A 78 11.98 -12.47 -5.15
C GLN A 78 13.45 -12.72 -4.75
N ALA A 79 13.69 -13.30 -3.57
CA ALA A 79 15.05 -13.60 -3.11
C ALA A 79 15.74 -14.61 -4.04
N ASN A 80 15.04 -15.67 -4.45
CA ASN A 80 15.57 -16.65 -5.40
C ASN A 80 15.85 -16.02 -6.77
N ALA A 81 14.92 -15.19 -7.26
CA ALA A 81 15.11 -14.46 -8.50
C ALA A 81 16.38 -13.57 -8.47
N MET A 82 16.66 -12.92 -7.35
CA MET A 82 17.87 -12.09 -7.21
C MET A 82 19.15 -12.91 -7.10
N ASN A 83 19.10 -14.05 -6.42
CA ASN A 83 20.22 -14.96 -6.38
C ASN A 83 20.55 -15.51 -7.78
N ASP A 84 19.54 -15.88 -8.56
CA ASP A 84 19.75 -16.41 -9.91
C ASP A 84 20.18 -15.32 -10.90
N MET A 85 19.65 -14.09 -10.77
CA MET A 85 20.03 -12.94 -11.59
C MET A 85 21.47 -12.45 -11.33
N PHE A 86 22.03 -12.74 -10.16
CA PHE A 86 23.32 -12.18 -9.72
C PHE A 86 24.44 -12.39 -10.74
N GLN A 87 24.52 -13.57 -11.36
CA GLN A 87 25.55 -13.87 -12.36
C GLN A 87 25.35 -13.06 -13.65
N ALA A 88 24.12 -12.96 -14.13
CA ALA A 88 23.79 -12.14 -15.29
C ALA A 88 24.11 -10.66 -15.05
N GLN A 89 23.81 -10.15 -13.84
CA GLN A 89 24.15 -8.79 -13.45
C GLN A 89 25.66 -8.57 -13.43
N LYS A 90 26.44 -9.54 -12.93
CA LYS A 90 27.91 -9.47 -12.98
C LYS A 90 28.42 -9.38 -14.41
N TYR A 91 27.87 -10.15 -15.34
CA TYR A 91 28.24 -10.04 -16.76
C TYR A 91 27.89 -8.67 -17.34
N PHE A 92 26.71 -8.13 -17.00
CA PHE A 92 26.31 -6.79 -17.41
C PHE A 92 27.29 -5.72 -16.89
N ASP A 93 27.61 -5.77 -15.59
CA ASP A 93 28.53 -4.82 -14.97
C ASP A 93 29.94 -4.90 -15.58
N GLN A 94 30.40 -6.12 -15.89
CA GLN A 94 31.65 -6.31 -16.64
C GLN A 94 31.56 -5.73 -18.05
N ALA A 95 30.44 -5.94 -18.77
CA ALA A 95 30.24 -5.43 -20.12
C ALA A 95 30.30 -3.90 -20.19
N VAL A 96 29.71 -3.22 -19.20
CA VAL A 96 29.71 -1.75 -19.11
C VAL A 96 31.15 -1.21 -18.98
N ASN A 97 32.03 -1.94 -18.28
CA ASN A 97 33.37 -1.49 -17.92
C ASN A 97 34.52 -2.08 -18.79
N SER A 98 34.25 -3.05 -19.67
CA SER A 98 35.27 -3.79 -20.42
C SER A 98 35.38 -3.38 -21.89
N VAL A 99 36.39 -3.91 -22.61
CA VAL A 99 36.58 -3.67 -24.05
C VAL A 99 35.75 -4.64 -24.91
N GLU A 100 35.57 -5.89 -24.47
CA GLU A 100 34.77 -6.92 -25.16
C GLU A 100 33.29 -6.90 -24.73
N LYS A 101 32.62 -5.77 -24.99
CA LYS A 101 31.29 -5.47 -24.46
C LYS A 101 30.19 -6.41 -24.98
N ASP A 102 30.20 -6.70 -26.27
CA ASP A 102 29.08 -7.37 -26.93
C ASP A 102 28.93 -8.83 -26.47
N SER A 103 30.04 -9.55 -26.28
CA SER A 103 30.01 -10.93 -25.77
C SER A 103 29.44 -10.97 -24.35
N LEU A 104 29.90 -10.06 -23.49
CA LEU A 104 29.43 -9.98 -22.10
C LEU A 104 27.96 -9.55 -22.00
N PHE A 105 27.46 -8.67 -22.88
CA PHE A 105 26.03 -8.35 -22.94
C PHE A 105 25.20 -9.55 -23.40
N ASN A 106 25.69 -10.37 -24.33
CA ASN A 106 25.01 -11.61 -24.71
C ASN A 106 24.97 -12.63 -23.57
N LEU A 107 26.05 -12.75 -22.78
CA LEU A 107 26.07 -13.58 -21.57
C LEU A 107 25.15 -13.05 -20.48
N ALA A 108 25.04 -11.73 -20.33
CA ALA A 108 24.08 -11.13 -19.41
C ALA A 108 22.63 -11.45 -19.84
N LEU A 109 22.33 -11.41 -21.14
CA LEU A 109 20.99 -11.68 -21.67
C LEU A 109 20.60 -13.16 -21.57
N ASN A 110 21.44 -14.04 -22.08
CA ASN A 110 21.13 -15.46 -22.29
C ASN A 110 21.70 -16.38 -21.19
N GLY A 111 22.49 -15.83 -20.27
CA GLY A 111 23.15 -16.62 -19.24
C GLY A 111 24.42 -17.29 -19.75
N GLY A 112 25.05 -18.04 -18.85
CA GLY A 112 26.33 -18.71 -19.08
C GLY A 112 26.65 -19.68 -17.95
N GLU A 113 27.45 -20.71 -18.24
CA GLU A 113 27.91 -21.68 -17.22
C GLU A 113 26.78 -22.38 -16.46
N GLY A 114 25.63 -22.59 -17.13
CA GLY A 114 24.44 -23.19 -16.52
C GLY A 114 23.68 -22.28 -15.55
N LYS A 115 23.96 -20.97 -15.58
CA LYS A 115 23.25 -19.93 -14.82
C LYS A 115 22.31 -19.14 -15.73
N PHE A 116 21.23 -18.64 -15.13
CA PHE A 116 20.22 -17.84 -15.80
C PHE A 116 20.78 -16.51 -16.33
N GLY A 117 20.30 -16.12 -17.51
CA GLY A 117 20.40 -14.79 -18.07
C GLY A 117 19.23 -13.90 -17.66
N MET A 118 19.29 -12.62 -18.02
CA MET A 118 18.19 -11.67 -17.76
C MET A 118 16.87 -12.14 -18.39
N LEU A 119 16.91 -12.77 -19.56
CA LEU A 119 15.70 -13.29 -20.22
C LEU A 119 15.04 -14.42 -19.41
N ASP A 120 15.84 -15.36 -18.90
CA ASP A 120 15.33 -16.45 -18.06
C ASP A 120 14.71 -15.90 -16.77
N ILE A 121 15.32 -14.86 -16.17
CA ILE A 121 14.78 -14.22 -14.96
C ILE A 121 13.44 -13.54 -15.23
N ILE A 122 13.28 -12.90 -16.39
CA ILE A 122 12.02 -12.27 -16.79
C ILE A 122 10.91 -13.31 -16.90
N ASP A 123 11.20 -14.44 -17.54
CA ASP A 123 10.22 -15.48 -17.82
C ASP A 123 9.86 -16.30 -16.57
N GLU A 124 10.86 -16.82 -15.86
CA GLU A 124 10.67 -17.70 -14.69
C GLU A 124 10.16 -16.96 -13.45
N TYR A 125 10.64 -15.73 -13.26
CA TYR A 125 10.31 -14.91 -12.09
C TYR A 125 9.33 -13.79 -12.39
N SER A 126 8.52 -13.92 -13.44
CA SER A 126 7.51 -12.93 -13.82
C SER A 126 6.63 -12.50 -12.64
N GLY A 127 6.31 -11.20 -12.61
CA GLY A 127 5.57 -10.52 -11.55
C GLY A 127 6.39 -10.14 -10.31
N THR A 128 7.68 -10.47 -10.26
CA THR A 128 8.57 -10.04 -9.18
C THR A 128 9.28 -8.71 -9.50
N PRO A 129 9.67 -7.92 -8.48
CA PRO A 129 10.52 -6.73 -8.70
C PRO A 129 11.84 -7.07 -9.39
N ALA A 130 12.32 -8.27 -9.13
CA ALA A 130 13.47 -8.89 -9.75
C ALA A 130 13.35 -9.01 -11.28
N ALA A 131 12.27 -9.63 -11.76
CA ALA A 131 11.98 -9.74 -13.18
C ALA A 131 11.78 -8.36 -13.83
N ASN A 132 11.15 -7.42 -13.13
CA ASN A 132 11.04 -6.05 -13.61
C ASN A 132 12.44 -5.41 -13.79
N LEU A 133 13.33 -5.55 -12.81
CA LEU A 133 14.70 -5.05 -12.94
C LEU A 133 15.49 -5.77 -14.08
N ALA A 134 15.27 -7.07 -14.25
CA ALA A 134 15.84 -7.82 -15.38
C ALA A 134 15.37 -7.28 -16.75
N ASN A 135 14.12 -6.79 -16.88
CA ASN A 135 13.65 -6.10 -18.08
C ASN A 135 14.48 -4.85 -18.40
N TYR A 136 14.83 -4.05 -17.38
CA TYR A 136 15.69 -2.88 -17.56
C TYR A 136 17.09 -3.28 -18.06
N TYR A 137 17.71 -4.27 -17.42
CA TYR A 137 19.03 -4.75 -17.81
C TYR A 137 19.02 -5.39 -19.20
N ALA A 138 18.00 -6.19 -19.53
CA ALA A 138 17.85 -6.80 -20.84
C ALA A 138 17.69 -5.73 -21.93
N GLY A 139 16.77 -4.78 -21.72
CA GLY A 139 16.52 -3.70 -22.65
C GLY A 139 17.76 -2.82 -22.87
N THR A 140 18.49 -2.51 -21.80
CA THR A 140 19.77 -1.77 -21.90
C THR A 140 20.84 -2.59 -22.63
N SER A 141 20.92 -3.90 -22.40
CA SER A 141 21.87 -4.79 -23.08
C SER A 141 21.58 -4.83 -24.58
N TYR A 142 20.32 -5.03 -24.98
CA TYR A 142 19.93 -4.97 -26.38
C TYR A 142 20.21 -3.62 -27.03
N LEU A 143 20.02 -2.52 -26.30
CA LEU A 143 20.37 -1.19 -26.79
C LEU A 143 21.86 -1.08 -27.09
N LYS A 144 22.72 -1.59 -26.20
CA LYS A 144 24.18 -1.60 -26.41
C LYS A 144 24.59 -2.52 -27.56
N LEU A 145 23.88 -3.62 -27.76
CA LEU A 145 24.01 -4.52 -28.91
C LEU A 145 23.39 -4.00 -30.20
N LYS A 146 22.81 -2.78 -30.19
CA LYS A 146 22.14 -2.13 -31.33
C LYS A 146 20.89 -2.85 -31.84
N ASP A 147 20.32 -3.73 -31.02
CA ASP A 147 19.01 -4.33 -31.28
C ASP A 147 17.92 -3.46 -30.69
N TYR A 148 17.59 -2.39 -31.42
CA TYR A 148 16.65 -1.38 -30.96
C TYR A 148 15.23 -1.93 -30.75
N LYS A 149 14.83 -2.95 -31.51
CA LYS A 149 13.47 -3.52 -31.40
C LYS A 149 13.29 -4.23 -30.06
N ASN A 150 14.24 -5.07 -29.70
CA ASN A 150 14.20 -5.78 -28.42
C ASN A 150 14.48 -4.79 -27.27
N ALA A 151 15.37 -3.83 -27.45
CA ALA A 151 15.61 -2.78 -26.45
C ALA A 151 14.32 -2.06 -26.05
N VAL A 152 13.54 -1.57 -27.03
CA VAL A 152 12.26 -0.90 -26.76
C VAL A 152 11.28 -1.84 -26.08
N THR A 153 11.21 -3.10 -26.52
CA THR A 153 10.30 -4.10 -25.95
C THR A 153 10.53 -4.27 -24.44
N TYR A 154 11.77 -4.53 -24.04
CA TYR A 154 12.10 -4.79 -22.64
C TYR A 154 12.15 -3.51 -21.79
N LEU A 155 12.65 -2.39 -22.33
CA LEU A 155 12.63 -1.11 -21.60
C LEU A 155 11.21 -0.59 -21.37
N SER A 156 10.27 -0.85 -22.28
CA SER A 156 8.86 -0.45 -22.12
C SER A 156 8.13 -1.33 -21.10
N ALA A 157 8.59 -2.58 -20.92
CA ALA A 157 8.05 -3.48 -19.89
C ALA A 157 8.56 -3.15 -18.48
N PHE A 158 9.68 -2.43 -18.37
CA PHE A 158 10.20 -1.95 -17.10
C PHE A 158 9.40 -0.76 -16.57
N SER A 159 9.04 -0.82 -15.29
CA SER A 159 8.45 0.29 -14.55
C SER A 159 9.14 0.49 -13.21
N SER A 160 9.38 1.73 -12.83
CA SER A 160 9.94 2.07 -11.53
C SER A 160 9.49 3.47 -11.13
N ASP A 161 9.32 3.68 -9.83
CA ASP A 161 9.14 5.01 -9.24
C ASP A 161 10.49 5.65 -8.88
N ASP A 162 11.60 4.97 -9.15
CA ASP A 162 12.96 5.48 -8.94
C ASP A 162 13.25 6.68 -9.85
N GLU A 163 13.63 7.80 -9.24
CA GLU A 163 13.85 9.08 -9.91
C GLU A 163 14.99 9.07 -10.93
N ILE A 164 15.83 8.03 -10.93
CA ILE A 164 16.98 7.89 -11.84
C ILE A 164 16.66 6.84 -12.91
N LEU A 165 16.29 5.63 -12.51
CA LEU A 165 16.07 4.52 -13.44
C LEU A 165 14.86 4.74 -14.36
N ALA A 166 13.79 5.33 -13.86
CA ALA A 166 12.58 5.57 -14.64
C ALA A 166 12.82 6.55 -15.82
N PRO A 167 13.42 7.74 -15.64
CA PRO A 167 13.73 8.61 -16.77
C PRO A 167 14.85 8.05 -17.66
N LEU A 168 15.82 7.31 -17.11
CA LEU A 168 16.85 6.64 -17.93
C LEU A 168 16.24 5.63 -18.89
N ALA A 169 15.32 4.78 -18.42
CA ALA A 169 14.64 3.80 -19.25
C ALA A 169 13.86 4.48 -20.38
N LYS A 170 13.11 5.55 -20.08
CA LYS A 170 12.38 6.35 -21.07
C LYS A 170 13.32 7.01 -22.07
N GLY A 171 14.39 7.65 -21.60
CA GLY A 171 15.38 8.30 -22.47
C GLY A 171 16.11 7.32 -23.39
N ASN A 172 16.29 6.07 -22.94
CA ASN A 172 16.88 4.99 -23.76
C ASN A 172 15.93 4.47 -24.85
N ILE A 173 14.61 4.63 -24.69
CA ILE A 173 13.61 4.29 -25.71
C ILE A 173 13.56 5.38 -26.79
N GLY A 174 13.67 6.65 -26.38
CA GLY A 174 13.60 7.84 -27.24
C GLY A 174 12.41 8.74 -26.93
#